data_AF-A0A142XN21-F1
#
_entry.id   AF-A0A142XN21-F1
#
_cell.length_a   1.000
_cell.length_b   1.000
_cell.length_c   1.000
_cell.angle_alpha   90.00
_cell.angle_beta   90.00
_cell.angle_gamma   90.00
#
_symmetry.space_group_name_H-M   'P 1'
#
loop_
_entity.id
_entity.type
_entity.pdbx_description
1 polymer ?
#
loop_
_entity_poly.entity_id
_entity_poly.type
_entity_poly.pdbx_seq_one_letter_code
_entity_poly.pdbx_strand_id
1 'polypeptide(L)'
;MRISAVGVALVGGAVAVLAGSSHSAGPVAPAPRVVERFAAGHSREGLPISGTPVPTYARDADHWLNELHTLLFTQSLVPEEVAAVLPTERTNRTDVDFFVKGWQFGKRKGTELDRTTFGGDVRVSAVVTVDAKRRERLVLLLDRLSSADRVAAVPELKEPLARLMLQWDVLSVWWRLESDRKWRHDDPELLTAMAKAVRALAQPKRVLEGLPSGATELTKQFAGRTEAKSPSEPFLPPTLFDQSPKSAWVEIERKSTRLFRGDTTLRTSRVFLDAGTRTRSVELIEAANAKAARPEVPTGTQVGLVLTLVGFDESLIPVATPVVDEVRVRRVTGPFRLGADNSTSSHDGIDHWVYFRSRSGSLLGGQPFRFIPDTTQGLFLEYGSAKHTTFAAQCALCHRAEINTLSAPMGISSLNPGARPRVLDKPDTRFRLAEEEMKSVAERLRLRLDPKSK
;
A
#
# COMPACT_ATOMS: atom_id res chain seq x y z
N MET A 1 -40.75 -71.73 23.14
CA MET A 1 -40.21 -71.52 24.50
C MET A 1 -39.75 -70.06 24.57
N ARG A 2 -40.40 -69.23 25.42
CA ARG A 2 -40.15 -67.80 25.78
C ARG A 2 -40.03 -66.80 24.61
N ILE A 3 -41.07 -66.05 24.22
CA ILE A 3 -41.59 -64.76 24.78
C ILE A 3 -40.50 -63.73 25.10
N SER A 4 -40.44 -62.64 24.33
CA SER A 4 -40.64 -61.27 24.84
C SER A 4 -40.88 -60.26 23.72
N ALA A 5 -41.84 -59.38 24.00
CA ALA A 5 -42.39 -58.32 23.17
C ALA A 5 -41.70 -56.97 23.45
N VAL A 6 -42.33 -55.91 22.93
CA VAL A 6 -42.10 -54.46 23.15
C VAL A 6 -41.12 -53.84 22.15
N GLY A 7 -41.43 -52.75 21.43
CA GLY A 7 -42.59 -51.89 21.44
C GLY A 7 -42.49 -50.87 20.30
N VAL A 8 -43.65 -50.50 19.75
CA VAL A 8 -43.83 -49.46 18.73
C VAL A 8 -43.84 -48.10 19.43
N ALA A 9 -43.06 -47.14 18.93
CA ALA A 9 -43.23 -45.72 19.22
C ALA A 9 -43.15 -44.92 17.91
N LEU A 10 -44.32 -44.55 17.40
CA LEU A 10 -44.53 -43.52 16.38
C LEU A 10 -44.48 -42.16 17.07
N VAL A 11 -43.55 -41.30 16.69
CA VAL A 11 -43.62 -39.86 16.95
C VAL A 11 -43.43 -39.13 15.62
N GLY A 12 -44.50 -38.47 15.19
CA GLY A 12 -44.56 -37.69 13.96
C GLY A 12 -43.70 -36.44 14.04
N GLY A 13 -42.80 -36.28 13.06
CA GLY A 13 -42.14 -35.02 12.76
C GLY A 13 -42.85 -34.34 11.59
N ALA A 14 -43.47 -33.19 11.87
CA ALA A 14 -43.99 -32.30 10.84
C ALA A 14 -42.83 -31.80 9.96
N VAL A 15 -42.83 -32.16 8.68
CA VAL A 15 -41.94 -31.61 7.68
C VAL A 15 -42.50 -30.25 7.25
N ALA A 16 -41.93 -29.17 7.81
CA ALA A 16 -42.14 -27.83 7.31
C ALA A 16 -41.39 -27.67 5.98
N VAL A 17 -42.14 -27.67 4.87
CA VAL A 17 -41.64 -27.31 3.54
C VAL A 17 -41.34 -25.81 3.54
N LEU A 18 -40.07 -25.45 3.74
CA LEU A 18 -39.59 -24.09 3.50
C LEU A 18 -39.57 -23.85 1.99
N ALA A 19 -40.57 -23.11 1.50
CA ALA A 19 -40.58 -22.58 0.15
C ALA A 19 -39.36 -21.65 -0.03
N GLY A 20 -38.37 -22.13 -0.79
CA GLY A 20 -37.21 -21.34 -1.18
C GLY A 20 -37.64 -20.22 -2.12
N SER A 21 -37.54 -18.99 -1.64
CA SER A 21 -37.66 -17.79 -2.46
C SER A 21 -36.49 -17.75 -3.45
N SER A 22 -36.74 -18.20 -4.68
CA SER A 22 -35.87 -18.00 -5.83
C SER A 22 -35.76 -16.51 -6.11
N HIS A 23 -34.79 -15.86 -5.46
CA HIS A 23 -34.36 -14.53 -5.86
C HIS A 23 -33.72 -14.68 -7.24
N SER A 24 -34.47 -14.30 -8.26
CA SER A 24 -33.97 -14.09 -9.61
C SER A 24 -32.72 -13.22 -9.50
N ALA A 25 -31.55 -13.81 -9.73
CA ALA A 25 -30.31 -13.07 -9.84
C ALA A 25 -30.51 -12.09 -11.00
N GLY A 26 -30.73 -10.81 -10.67
CA GLY A 26 -30.78 -9.75 -11.65
C GLY A 26 -29.51 -9.78 -12.52
N PRO A 27 -29.56 -9.19 -13.73
CA PRO A 27 -28.42 -9.18 -14.63
C PRO A 27 -27.18 -8.68 -13.88
N VAL A 28 -26.16 -9.54 -13.81
CA VAL A 28 -24.87 -9.23 -13.18
C VAL A 28 -24.31 -8.02 -13.92
N ALA A 29 -24.27 -6.87 -13.25
CA ALA A 29 -23.71 -5.66 -13.82
C ALA A 29 -22.30 -5.95 -14.36
N PRO A 30 -21.94 -5.46 -15.55
CA PRO A 30 -20.64 -5.74 -16.14
C PRO A 30 -19.51 -5.36 -15.17
N ALA A 31 -18.42 -6.13 -15.22
CA ALA A 31 -17.25 -5.86 -14.42
C ALA A 31 -16.78 -4.41 -14.67
N PRO A 32 -16.35 -3.68 -13.62
CA PRO A 32 -15.85 -2.32 -13.79
C PRO A 32 -14.71 -2.30 -14.80
N ARG A 33 -14.67 -1.28 -15.66
CA ARG A 33 -13.50 -1.07 -16.53
C ARG A 33 -12.29 -0.78 -15.66
N VAL A 34 -11.22 -1.53 -15.87
CA VAL A 34 -9.91 -1.32 -15.23
C VAL A 34 -9.41 0.07 -15.63
N VAL A 35 -8.79 0.79 -14.68
CA VAL A 35 -8.16 2.08 -14.96
C VAL A 35 -7.17 1.93 -16.11
N GLU A 36 -7.41 2.65 -17.20
CA GLU A 36 -6.53 2.62 -18.36
C GLU A 36 -5.18 3.26 -18.01
N ARG A 37 -4.12 2.46 -18.17
CA ARG A 37 -2.73 2.86 -17.94
C ARG A 37 -1.92 2.53 -19.17
N PHE A 38 -0.82 3.24 -19.37
CA PHE A 38 0.12 2.91 -20.43
C PHE A 38 0.66 1.48 -20.22
N ALA A 39 0.57 0.68 -21.29
CA ALA A 39 0.97 -0.73 -21.27
C ALA A 39 2.49 -0.91 -21.09
N ALA A 40 2.89 -2.15 -20.80
CA ALA A 40 4.31 -2.54 -20.72
C ALA A 40 5.06 -2.18 -22.02
N GLY A 41 6.27 -1.65 -21.88
CA GLY A 41 7.11 -1.19 -23.00
C GLY A 41 6.80 0.22 -23.51
N HIS A 42 5.73 0.87 -23.04
CA HIS A 42 5.46 2.26 -23.37
C HIS A 42 6.43 3.21 -22.65
N SER A 43 6.78 4.35 -23.25
CA SER A 43 7.68 5.35 -22.65
C SER A 43 7.19 5.95 -21.32
N ARG A 44 5.91 5.76 -21.01
CA ARG A 44 5.19 6.20 -19.80
C ARG A 44 4.55 5.05 -19.03
N GLU A 45 5.08 3.84 -19.19
CA GLU A 45 4.54 2.60 -18.62
C GLU A 45 3.99 2.75 -17.21
N GLY A 46 2.74 2.29 -17.02
CA GLY A 46 2.05 2.24 -15.73
C GLY A 46 1.48 3.57 -15.23
N LEU A 47 1.78 4.70 -15.87
CA LEU A 47 1.09 5.97 -15.60
C LEU A 47 -0.35 5.96 -16.14
N PRO A 48 -1.29 6.71 -15.53
CA PRO A 48 -2.62 6.91 -16.08
C PRO A 48 -2.59 7.53 -17.49
N ILE A 49 -3.48 7.09 -18.37
CA ILE A 49 -3.60 7.65 -19.73
C ILE A 49 -4.27 9.04 -19.71
N SER A 50 -5.21 9.24 -18.79
CA SER A 50 -5.96 10.49 -18.64
C SER A 50 -6.07 10.90 -17.18
N GLY A 51 -6.46 12.16 -16.96
CA GLY A 51 -6.85 12.69 -15.65
C GLY A 51 -8.35 12.60 -15.38
N THR A 52 -9.10 11.84 -16.19
CA THR A 52 -10.55 11.74 -16.05
C THR A 52 -10.93 10.79 -14.92
N PRO A 53 -12.05 11.04 -14.22
CA PRO A 53 -12.57 10.11 -13.24
C PRO A 53 -12.75 8.70 -13.81
N VAL A 54 -12.42 7.71 -12.99
CA VAL A 54 -12.56 6.29 -13.30
C VAL A 54 -13.29 5.59 -12.15
N PRO A 55 -14.05 4.52 -12.43
CA PRO A 55 -14.74 3.75 -11.39
C PRO A 55 -13.78 3.29 -10.30
N THR A 56 -13.91 3.87 -9.10
CA THR A 56 -13.03 3.64 -7.95
C THR A 56 -13.83 3.27 -6.71
N TYR A 57 -14.83 4.11 -6.38
CA TYR A 57 -15.76 3.92 -5.27
C TYR A 57 -17.19 3.64 -5.72
N ALA A 58 -17.55 4.06 -6.95
CA ALA A 58 -18.84 3.79 -7.56
C ALA A 58 -18.66 3.23 -8.98
N ARG A 59 -19.62 2.42 -9.44
CA ARG A 59 -19.60 1.83 -10.79
C ARG A 59 -19.78 2.88 -11.89
N ASP A 60 -20.62 3.88 -11.63
CA ASP A 60 -20.79 5.02 -12.52
C ASP A 60 -19.52 5.89 -12.50
N ALA A 61 -18.87 6.03 -13.66
CA ALA A 61 -17.62 6.79 -13.79
C ALA A 61 -17.81 8.27 -13.40
N ASP A 62 -18.98 8.84 -13.65
CA ASP A 62 -19.31 10.24 -13.37
C ASP A 62 -19.77 10.46 -11.92
N HIS A 63 -19.81 9.40 -11.11
CA HIS A 63 -20.17 9.52 -9.71
C HIS A 63 -19.17 10.40 -8.94
N TRP A 64 -19.71 11.29 -8.11
CA TRP A 64 -18.93 12.32 -7.41
C TRP A 64 -17.84 11.76 -6.47
N LEU A 65 -17.97 10.53 -5.96
CA LEU A 65 -16.89 9.87 -5.19
C LEU A 65 -15.66 9.54 -6.06
N ASN A 66 -15.88 9.16 -7.33
CA ASN A 66 -14.80 8.88 -8.27
C ASN A 66 -14.10 10.19 -8.66
N GLU A 67 -14.88 11.27 -8.82
CA GLU A 67 -14.34 12.61 -9.00
C GLU A 67 -13.53 13.07 -7.79
N LEU A 68 -14.05 12.91 -6.57
CA LEU A 68 -13.32 13.24 -5.33
C LEU A 68 -11.98 12.49 -5.27
N HIS A 69 -11.97 11.18 -5.50
CA HIS A 69 -10.74 10.40 -5.54
C HIS A 69 -9.76 10.93 -6.61
N THR A 70 -10.25 11.26 -7.79
CA THR A 70 -9.44 11.83 -8.88
C THR A 70 -8.82 13.17 -8.47
N LEU A 71 -9.58 14.05 -7.81
CA LEU A 71 -9.07 15.33 -7.31
C LEU A 71 -8.05 15.16 -6.18
N LEU A 72 -8.07 14.05 -5.44
CA LEU A 72 -7.14 13.74 -4.35
C LEU A 72 -5.85 13.04 -4.83
N PHE A 73 -5.91 12.27 -5.92
CA PHE A 73 -4.80 11.41 -6.33
C PHE A 73 -4.31 11.57 -7.76
N THR A 74 -5.00 12.34 -8.59
CA THR A 74 -4.62 12.52 -9.99
C THR A 74 -4.23 13.96 -10.27
N GLN A 75 -3.08 14.16 -10.87
CA GLN A 75 -2.58 15.48 -11.23
C GLN A 75 -1.74 15.44 -12.49
N SER A 76 -2.01 16.37 -13.40
CA SER A 76 -1.12 16.69 -14.52
C SER A 76 -0.15 17.76 -14.09
N LEU A 77 1.15 17.45 -14.14
CA LEU A 77 2.21 18.37 -13.72
C LEU A 77 3.51 18.09 -14.47
N VAL A 78 4.43 19.06 -14.42
CA VAL A 78 5.84 18.85 -14.73
C VAL A 78 6.52 18.37 -13.44
N PRO A 79 7.12 17.17 -13.42
CA PRO A 79 7.85 16.71 -12.24
C PRO A 79 9.02 17.66 -11.95
N GLU A 80 9.35 17.88 -10.68
CA GLU A 80 10.50 18.72 -10.34
C GLU A 80 11.81 18.06 -10.77
N GLU A 81 11.87 16.72 -10.66
CA GLU A 81 13.03 15.92 -11.01
C GLU A 81 12.61 14.74 -11.90
N VAL A 82 13.37 14.50 -12.96
CA VAL A 82 13.22 13.35 -13.85
C VAL A 82 14.46 12.47 -13.69
N ALA A 83 14.25 11.21 -13.29
CA ALA A 83 15.35 10.28 -13.13
C ALA A 83 15.91 9.84 -14.49
N ALA A 84 17.24 9.73 -14.59
CA ALA A 84 17.94 9.29 -15.81
C ALA A 84 17.64 7.83 -16.20
N VAL A 85 16.88 7.13 -15.36
CA VAL A 85 16.52 5.71 -15.52
C VAL A 85 15.31 5.49 -16.44
N LEU A 86 14.56 6.56 -16.75
CA LEU A 86 13.37 6.45 -17.57
C LEU A 86 13.73 6.06 -19.01
N PRO A 87 12.85 5.34 -19.73
CA PRO A 87 13.15 4.87 -21.09
C PRO A 87 13.64 5.97 -22.04
N THR A 88 13.00 7.15 -21.99
CA THR A 88 13.37 8.30 -22.84
C THR A 88 14.75 8.87 -22.52
N GLU A 89 15.18 8.80 -21.27
CA GLU A 89 16.47 9.31 -20.79
C GLU A 89 17.63 8.38 -21.12
N ARG A 90 17.34 7.10 -21.37
CA ARG A 90 18.33 6.07 -21.68
C ARG A 90 18.60 5.89 -23.17
N THR A 91 17.82 6.55 -24.04
CA THR A 91 17.82 6.33 -25.50
C THR A 91 19.19 6.35 -26.19
N ASN A 92 20.16 7.09 -25.65
CA ASN A 92 21.51 7.21 -26.21
C ASN A 92 22.60 6.47 -25.40
N ARG A 93 22.23 5.57 -24.50
CA ARG A 93 23.17 4.83 -23.64
C ARG A 93 22.97 3.34 -23.80
N THR A 94 24.06 2.59 -23.91
CA THR A 94 23.99 1.13 -23.79
C THR A 94 23.72 0.75 -22.34
N ASP A 95 23.17 -0.44 -22.11
CA ASP A 95 22.93 -0.93 -20.74
C ASP A 95 24.24 -1.05 -19.96
N VAL A 96 25.33 -1.44 -20.63
CA VAL A 96 26.68 -1.53 -20.06
C VAL A 96 27.16 -0.17 -19.56
N ASP A 97 26.96 0.88 -20.35
CA ASP A 97 27.32 2.25 -19.96
C ASP A 97 26.40 2.83 -18.88
N PHE A 98 25.18 2.29 -18.77
CA PHE A 98 24.15 2.80 -17.87
C PHE A 98 24.23 2.21 -16.46
N PHE A 99 24.28 0.89 -16.34
CA PHE A 99 24.26 0.18 -15.05
C PHE A 99 25.62 0.19 -14.36
N VAL A 100 26.06 1.40 -14.00
CA VAL A 100 27.29 1.68 -13.26
C VAL A 100 26.99 2.21 -11.86
N LYS A 101 28.01 2.32 -11.00
CA LYS A 101 27.85 2.76 -9.61
C LYS A 101 27.13 4.12 -9.57
N GLY A 102 25.99 4.16 -8.88
CA GLY A 102 25.18 5.39 -8.74
C GLY A 102 24.13 5.64 -9.82
N TRP A 103 23.87 4.70 -10.75
CA TRP A 103 22.89 4.85 -11.84
C TRP A 103 21.52 5.39 -11.39
N GLN A 104 21.03 4.95 -10.24
CA GLN A 104 19.73 5.35 -9.67
C GLN A 104 19.67 6.80 -9.13
N PHE A 105 20.83 7.44 -8.95
CA PHE A 105 20.93 8.84 -8.51
C PHE A 105 20.94 9.84 -9.67
N GLY A 106 21.20 9.38 -10.90
CA GLY A 106 21.17 10.23 -12.09
C GLY A 106 19.78 10.87 -12.25
N LYS A 107 19.76 12.20 -12.40
CA LYS A 107 18.52 12.98 -12.55
C LYS A 107 18.79 14.32 -13.23
N ARG A 108 17.75 14.88 -13.82
CA ARG A 108 17.68 16.27 -14.32
C ARG A 108 16.44 16.98 -13.79
N LYS A 109 16.39 18.30 -13.95
CA LYS A 109 15.15 19.05 -13.71
C LYS A 109 14.11 18.67 -14.77
N GLY A 110 12.83 18.62 -14.37
CA GLY A 110 11.75 18.47 -15.33
C GLY A 110 11.52 19.74 -16.16
N THR A 111 10.91 19.54 -17.32
CA THR A 111 10.57 20.55 -18.32
C THR A 111 9.13 20.35 -18.78
N GLU A 112 8.57 21.28 -19.55
CA GLU A 112 7.21 21.13 -20.09
C GLU A 112 7.01 19.88 -20.95
N LEU A 113 8.07 19.36 -21.59
CA LEU A 113 8.00 18.10 -22.34
C LEU A 113 7.76 16.88 -21.45
N ASP A 114 8.10 16.98 -20.16
CA ASP A 114 7.90 15.95 -19.15
C ASP A 114 6.51 15.99 -18.54
N ARG A 115 5.68 16.97 -18.91
CA ARG A 115 4.32 17.09 -18.40
C ARG A 115 3.52 15.83 -18.70
N THR A 116 2.99 15.22 -17.65
CA THR A 116 2.16 14.03 -17.74
C THR A 116 1.22 13.93 -16.56
N THR A 117 0.27 13.00 -16.64
CA THR A 117 -0.64 12.66 -15.55
C THR A 117 -0.01 11.62 -14.65
N PHE A 118 0.05 11.91 -13.36
CA PHE A 118 0.42 10.96 -12.30
C PHE A 118 -0.81 10.62 -11.46
N GLY A 119 -0.80 9.46 -10.80
CA GLY A 119 -1.90 9.03 -9.95
C GLY A 119 -2.52 7.67 -10.26
N GLY A 120 -3.83 7.65 -10.05
CA GLY A 120 -4.75 6.54 -10.29
C GLY A 120 -5.24 5.89 -8.99
N ASP A 121 -5.74 4.66 -9.11
CA ASP A 121 -6.47 3.91 -8.09
C ASP A 121 -5.63 3.32 -6.93
N VAL A 122 -4.35 3.68 -6.86
CA VAL A 122 -3.42 3.19 -5.84
C VAL A 122 -2.51 4.31 -5.37
N ARG A 123 -1.85 4.09 -4.22
CA ARG A 123 -1.00 5.00 -3.43
C ARG A 123 -0.06 5.96 -4.18
N VAL A 124 0.27 5.72 -5.45
CA VAL A 124 1.21 6.58 -6.19
C VAL A 124 0.56 7.93 -6.52
N SER A 125 0.85 8.87 -5.62
CA SER A 125 1.10 10.30 -5.86
C SER A 125 -0.09 11.24 -5.71
N ALA A 126 -0.51 11.41 -4.46
CA ALA A 126 -1.41 12.48 -4.06
C ALA A 126 -0.93 13.86 -4.52
N VAL A 127 -1.89 14.75 -4.71
CA VAL A 127 -1.71 16.12 -5.19
C VAL A 127 -0.57 16.86 -4.49
N VAL A 128 0.27 17.54 -5.26
CA VAL A 128 1.33 18.42 -4.74
C VAL A 128 0.88 19.87 -4.62
N THR A 129 -0.09 20.30 -5.42
CA THR A 129 -0.63 21.66 -5.43
C THR A 129 -2.14 21.66 -5.68
N VAL A 130 -2.87 22.46 -4.91
CA VAL A 130 -4.32 22.63 -5.08
C VAL A 130 -4.56 24.01 -5.70
N ASP A 131 -4.89 24.04 -7.00
CA ASP A 131 -5.31 25.27 -7.66
C ASP A 131 -6.75 25.69 -7.25
N ALA A 132 -7.15 26.91 -7.61
CA ALA A 132 -8.45 27.46 -7.21
C ALA A 132 -9.65 26.61 -7.68
N LYS A 133 -9.60 26.06 -8.90
CA LYS A 133 -10.68 25.24 -9.47
C LYS A 133 -10.78 23.89 -8.74
N ARG A 134 -9.64 23.25 -8.51
CA ARG A 134 -9.54 22.01 -7.72
C ARG A 134 -10.02 22.23 -6.29
N ARG A 135 -9.63 23.35 -5.68
CA ARG A 135 -10.02 23.75 -4.33
C ARG A 135 -11.53 23.93 -4.21
N GLU A 136 -12.15 24.70 -5.10
CA GLU A 136 -13.60 24.90 -5.15
C GLU A 136 -14.33 23.55 -5.23
N ARG A 137 -13.89 22.68 -6.14
CA ARG A 137 -14.53 21.39 -6.32
C ARG A 137 -14.32 20.45 -5.13
N LEU A 138 -13.12 20.42 -4.54
CA LEU A 138 -12.85 19.64 -3.34
C LEU A 138 -13.74 20.06 -2.18
N VAL A 139 -13.86 21.36 -1.90
CA VAL A 139 -14.71 21.87 -0.80
C VAL A 139 -16.17 21.41 -1.00
N LEU A 140 -16.71 21.57 -2.21
CA LEU A 140 -18.08 21.16 -2.54
C LEU A 140 -18.30 19.65 -2.33
N LEU A 141 -17.36 18.80 -2.77
CA LEU A 141 -17.49 17.35 -2.64
C LEU A 141 -17.26 16.87 -1.21
N LEU A 142 -16.32 17.49 -0.48
CA LEU A 142 -16.06 17.17 0.93
C LEU A 142 -17.23 17.58 1.83
N ASP A 143 -18.00 18.62 1.48
CA ASP A 143 -19.20 18.97 2.22
C ASP A 143 -20.24 17.82 2.21
N ARG A 144 -20.30 17.02 1.13
CA ARG A 144 -21.15 15.80 1.09
C ARG A 144 -20.74 14.74 2.10
N LEU A 145 -19.56 14.87 2.70
CA LEU A 145 -19.00 14.00 3.73
C LEU A 145 -18.84 14.73 5.08
N SER A 146 -19.48 15.88 5.29
CA SER A 146 -19.19 16.74 6.45
C SER A 146 -19.76 16.24 7.79
N SER A 147 -20.65 15.24 7.79
CA SER A 147 -21.25 14.63 8.98
C SER A 147 -21.49 13.12 8.81
N ALA A 148 -21.62 12.40 9.93
CA ALA A 148 -21.90 10.96 9.93
C ALA A 148 -23.21 10.62 9.20
N ASP A 149 -24.27 11.42 9.37
CA ASP A 149 -25.55 11.23 8.69
C ASP A 149 -25.42 11.35 7.17
N ARG A 150 -24.62 12.33 6.70
CA ARG A 150 -24.35 12.49 5.26
C ARG A 150 -23.58 11.31 4.71
N VAL A 151 -22.59 10.79 5.44
CA VAL A 151 -21.87 9.57 5.05
C VAL A 151 -22.80 8.36 5.01
N ALA A 152 -23.67 8.19 6.02
CA ALA A 152 -24.63 7.08 6.09
C ALA A 152 -25.67 7.08 4.95
N ALA A 153 -25.96 8.26 4.40
CA ALA A 153 -26.86 8.42 3.26
C ALA A 153 -26.25 8.00 1.92
N VAL A 154 -24.93 7.78 1.83
CA VAL A 154 -24.23 7.39 0.60
C VAL A 154 -24.19 5.86 0.47
N PRO A 155 -24.90 5.24 -0.50
CA PRO A 155 -24.97 3.78 -0.62
C PRO A 155 -23.62 3.08 -0.71
N GLU A 156 -22.67 3.64 -1.48
CA GLU A 156 -21.32 3.11 -1.68
C GLU A 156 -20.48 3.08 -0.40
N LEU A 157 -20.86 3.88 0.61
CA LEU A 157 -20.16 3.99 1.89
C LEU A 157 -20.87 3.23 3.01
N LYS A 158 -21.87 2.40 2.71
CA LYS A 158 -22.44 1.47 3.70
C LYS A 158 -21.44 0.38 4.09
N GLU A 159 -20.57 0.01 3.17
CA GLU A 159 -19.53 -0.99 3.39
C GLU A 159 -18.38 -0.43 4.25
N PRO A 160 -18.05 -1.06 5.40
CA PRO A 160 -17.01 -0.58 6.30
C PRO A 160 -15.62 -0.41 5.65
N LEU A 161 -15.27 -1.30 4.72
CA LEU A 161 -14.00 -1.21 3.99
C LEU A 161 -13.96 0.03 3.08
N ALA A 162 -15.06 0.37 2.41
CA ALA A 162 -15.15 1.55 1.56
C ALA A 162 -14.96 2.84 2.39
N ARG A 163 -15.58 2.91 3.57
CA ARG A 163 -15.42 4.03 4.51
C ARG A 163 -13.98 4.16 4.99
N LEU A 164 -13.32 3.07 5.39
CA LEU A 164 -11.92 3.11 5.82
C LEU A 164 -11.01 3.58 4.68
N MET A 165 -11.18 3.04 3.47
CA MET A 165 -10.38 3.44 2.33
C MET A 165 -10.54 4.93 2.03
N LEU A 166 -11.78 5.44 1.99
CA LEU A 166 -12.03 6.85 1.72
C LEU A 166 -11.52 7.74 2.86
N GLN A 167 -11.66 7.32 4.12
CA GLN A 167 -11.10 8.04 5.26
C GLN A 167 -9.58 8.17 5.11
N TRP A 168 -8.92 7.07 4.76
CA TRP A 168 -7.48 7.04 4.57
C TRP A 168 -7.05 7.89 3.38
N ASP A 169 -7.78 7.83 2.27
CA ASP A 169 -7.53 8.61 1.05
C ASP A 169 -7.56 10.12 1.36
N VAL A 170 -8.63 10.61 2.01
CA VAL A 170 -8.75 12.02 2.43
C VAL A 170 -7.68 12.39 3.45
N LEU A 171 -7.46 11.55 4.47
CA LEU A 171 -6.46 11.77 5.51
C LEU A 171 -5.05 11.91 4.92
N SER A 172 -4.72 11.11 3.91
CA SER A 172 -3.38 11.11 3.31
C SER A 172 -3.05 12.39 2.57
N VAL A 173 -4.03 12.97 1.87
CA VAL A 173 -3.87 14.28 1.23
C VAL A 173 -3.89 15.37 2.28
N TRP A 174 -4.85 15.35 3.20
CA TRP A 174 -4.95 16.34 4.28
C TRP A 174 -3.65 16.45 5.06
N TRP A 175 -3.09 15.32 5.51
CA TRP A 175 -1.89 15.33 6.33
C TRP A 175 -0.68 15.85 5.57
N ARG A 176 -0.57 15.58 4.27
CA ARG A 176 0.49 16.16 3.44
C ARG A 176 0.37 17.67 3.36
N LEU A 177 -0.82 18.19 3.05
CA LEU A 177 -1.09 19.63 2.95
C LEU A 177 -0.92 20.34 4.30
N GLU A 178 -1.18 19.63 5.41
CA GLU A 178 -1.06 20.15 6.77
C GLU A 178 0.40 20.18 7.27
N SER A 179 1.15 19.09 7.05
CA SER A 179 2.41 18.83 7.77
C SER A 179 3.69 18.92 6.91
N ASP A 180 3.59 18.76 5.59
CA ASP A 180 4.78 18.77 4.73
C ASP A 180 5.22 20.20 4.49
N ARG A 181 6.38 20.60 5.03
CA ARG A 181 6.92 21.96 4.87
C ARG A 181 6.98 22.42 3.40
N LYS A 182 7.23 21.51 2.47
CA LYS A 182 7.38 21.84 1.04
C LYS A 182 6.02 21.97 0.34
N TRP A 183 5.09 21.09 0.67
CA TRP A 183 3.76 21.01 0.04
C TRP A 183 2.64 21.56 0.91
N ARG A 184 3.01 22.30 1.96
CA ARG A 184 2.08 22.90 2.90
C ARG A 184 1.15 23.84 2.14
N HIS A 185 -0.14 23.69 2.38
CA HIS A 185 -1.16 24.53 1.77
C HIS A 185 -1.83 25.37 2.85
N ASP A 186 -1.80 26.69 2.70
CA ASP A 186 -2.38 27.62 3.65
C ASP A 186 -3.83 27.95 3.30
N ASP A 187 -4.69 26.93 3.31
CA ASP A 187 -6.14 27.08 3.14
C ASP A 187 -6.87 26.44 4.33
N PRO A 188 -7.12 27.23 5.40
CA PRO A 188 -7.79 26.73 6.59
C PRO A 188 -9.18 26.16 6.32
N GLU A 189 -9.91 26.67 5.33
CA GLU A 189 -11.26 26.20 5.00
C GLU A 189 -11.20 24.81 4.39
N LEU A 190 -10.36 24.60 3.36
CA LEU A 190 -10.18 23.29 2.73
C LEU A 190 -9.67 22.26 3.74
N LEU A 191 -8.67 22.61 4.55
CA LEU A 191 -8.11 21.72 5.58
C LEU A 191 -9.17 21.36 6.64
N THR A 192 -10.06 22.28 6.98
CA THR A 192 -11.18 22.01 7.90
C THR A 192 -12.24 21.13 7.25
N ALA A 193 -12.56 21.33 5.97
CA ALA A 193 -13.49 20.48 5.22
C ALA A 193 -12.98 19.03 5.15
N MET A 194 -11.69 18.85 4.85
CA MET A 194 -11.04 17.53 4.87
C MET A 194 -11.06 16.89 6.27
N ALA A 195 -10.72 17.64 7.33
CA ALA A 195 -10.75 17.12 8.69
C ALA A 195 -12.17 16.70 9.12
N LYS A 196 -13.21 17.46 8.71
CA LYS A 196 -14.62 17.08 8.94
C LYS A 196 -14.97 15.78 8.23
N ALA A 197 -14.55 15.61 6.97
CA ALA A 197 -14.74 14.37 6.22
C ALA A 197 -14.04 13.18 6.89
N VAL A 198 -12.78 13.33 7.34
CA VAL A 198 -12.06 12.28 8.09
C VAL A 198 -12.83 11.86 9.35
N ARG A 199 -13.34 12.82 10.14
CA ARG A 199 -14.15 12.53 11.33
C ARG A 199 -15.48 11.86 10.98
N ALA A 200 -16.18 12.33 9.95
CA ALA A 200 -17.47 11.77 9.54
C ALA A 200 -17.35 10.34 8.99
N LEU A 201 -16.25 10.03 8.32
CA LEU A 201 -15.95 8.69 7.82
C LEU A 201 -15.48 7.73 8.91
N ALA A 202 -15.21 8.21 10.12
CA ALA A 202 -14.78 7.40 11.24
C ALA A 202 -15.78 6.31 11.62
N GLN A 203 -15.24 5.21 12.16
CA GLN A 203 -15.99 4.01 12.47
C GLN A 203 -15.63 3.52 13.87
N PRO A 204 -16.53 2.82 14.59
CA PRO A 204 -16.19 2.25 15.88
C PRO A 204 -14.94 1.38 15.81
N LYS A 205 -14.07 1.44 16.83
CA LYS A 205 -12.82 0.67 16.91
C LYS A 205 -13.02 -0.82 16.56
N ARG A 206 -14.05 -1.46 17.15
CA ARG A 206 -14.40 -2.86 16.88
C ARG A 206 -14.68 -3.18 15.40
N VAL A 207 -15.23 -2.23 14.65
CA VAL A 207 -15.50 -2.38 13.21
C VAL A 207 -14.18 -2.35 12.46
N LEU A 208 -13.30 -1.39 12.77
CA LEU A 208 -11.99 -1.25 12.13
C LEU A 208 -11.08 -2.46 12.38
N GLU A 209 -11.04 -2.97 13.61
CA GLU A 209 -10.26 -4.16 13.98
C GLU A 209 -10.81 -5.44 13.33
N GLY A 210 -12.13 -5.50 13.09
CA GLY A 210 -12.82 -6.66 12.51
C GLY A 210 -12.84 -6.70 10.97
N LEU A 211 -12.24 -5.73 10.28
CA LEU A 211 -12.23 -5.70 8.81
C LEU A 211 -11.43 -6.89 8.23
N PRO A 212 -11.82 -7.41 7.04
CA PRO A 212 -11.04 -8.44 6.38
C PRO A 212 -9.66 -7.90 5.95
N SER A 213 -8.61 -8.68 6.20
CA SER A 213 -7.24 -8.25 5.92
C SER A 213 -6.93 -8.12 4.42
N GLY A 214 -7.63 -8.87 3.56
CA GLY A 214 -7.28 -9.03 2.14
C GLY A 214 -6.13 -9.99 1.87
N ALA A 215 -5.49 -10.55 2.90
CA ALA A 215 -4.31 -11.41 2.74
C ALA A 215 -4.66 -12.71 1.99
N THR A 216 -5.80 -13.32 2.31
CA THR A 216 -6.29 -14.53 1.65
C THR A 216 -6.58 -14.28 0.17
N GLU A 217 -7.25 -13.16 -0.13
CA GLU A 217 -7.57 -12.73 -1.49
C GLU A 217 -6.29 -12.48 -2.30
N LEU A 218 -5.31 -11.81 -1.70
CA LEU A 218 -4.00 -11.58 -2.31
C LEU A 218 -3.27 -12.89 -2.62
N THR A 219 -3.18 -13.80 -1.64
CA THR A 219 -2.54 -15.12 -1.85
C THR A 219 -3.25 -15.92 -2.93
N LYS A 220 -4.60 -15.95 -2.92
CA LYS A 220 -5.38 -16.66 -3.94
C LYS A 220 -5.18 -16.06 -5.32
N GLN A 221 -5.17 -14.74 -5.43
CA GLN A 221 -4.99 -14.02 -6.69
C GLN A 221 -3.64 -14.36 -7.37
N PHE A 222 -2.59 -14.59 -6.58
CA PHE A 222 -1.24 -14.87 -7.09
C PHE A 222 -0.75 -16.31 -6.80
N ALA A 223 -1.66 -17.25 -6.49
CA ALA A 223 -1.30 -18.62 -6.08
C ALA A 223 -0.49 -19.41 -7.14
N GLY A 224 -0.65 -19.10 -8.42
CA GLY A 224 0.11 -19.71 -9.52
C GLY A 224 1.46 -19.05 -9.82
N ARG A 225 1.89 -18.11 -8.96
CA ARG A 225 3.05 -17.24 -9.18
C ARG A 225 4.08 -17.40 -8.06
N THR A 226 4.43 -18.64 -7.77
CA THR A 226 5.30 -19.04 -6.65
C THR A 226 6.78 -19.15 -7.03
N GLU A 227 7.12 -18.94 -8.31
CA GLU A 227 8.49 -18.94 -8.80
C GLU A 227 8.87 -17.55 -9.31
N ALA A 228 9.96 -17.00 -8.77
CA ALA A 228 10.54 -15.76 -9.27
C ALA A 228 11.30 -16.02 -10.58
N LYS A 229 10.59 -16.01 -11.71
CA LYS A 229 11.18 -16.20 -13.05
C LYS A 229 11.83 -14.93 -13.59
N SER A 230 11.18 -13.78 -13.35
CA SER A 230 11.63 -12.46 -13.74
C SER A 230 11.09 -11.42 -12.75
N PRO A 231 11.81 -10.31 -12.48
CA PRO A 231 11.26 -9.20 -11.69
C PRO A 231 10.06 -8.50 -12.35
N SER A 232 9.90 -8.64 -13.67
CA SER A 232 8.76 -8.09 -14.41
C SER A 232 7.50 -8.94 -14.31
N GLU A 233 7.59 -10.15 -13.75
CA GLU A 233 6.46 -11.05 -13.52
C GLU A 233 6.09 -11.06 -12.04
N PRO A 234 4.79 -11.20 -11.68
CA PRO A 234 4.40 -11.28 -10.29
C PRO A 234 5.04 -12.50 -9.61
N PHE A 235 5.51 -12.32 -8.38
CA PHE A 235 5.96 -13.38 -7.47
C PHE A 235 5.51 -13.06 -6.03
N LEU A 236 4.65 -13.91 -5.48
CA LEU A 236 4.19 -13.80 -4.10
C LEU A 236 4.43 -15.12 -3.36
N PRO A 237 5.23 -15.13 -2.28
CA PRO A 237 5.45 -16.33 -1.49
C PRO A 237 4.12 -16.80 -0.86
N PRO A 238 3.71 -18.06 -1.08
CA PRO A 238 2.38 -18.54 -0.66
C PRO A 238 2.24 -18.58 0.87
N THR A 239 3.35 -18.64 1.58
CA THR A 239 3.43 -18.73 3.05
C THR A 239 3.75 -17.39 3.72
N LEU A 240 3.83 -16.28 2.99
CA LEU A 240 4.17 -14.96 3.57
C LEU A 240 3.25 -14.56 4.73
N PHE A 241 1.98 -14.94 4.65
CA PHE A 241 0.97 -14.65 5.68
C PHE A 241 0.71 -15.83 6.61
N ASP A 242 1.50 -16.91 6.53
CA ASP A 242 1.41 -18.01 7.49
C ASP A 242 1.96 -17.55 8.86
N GLN A 243 1.06 -17.41 9.82
CA GLN A 243 1.38 -17.04 11.21
C GLN A 243 1.64 -18.27 12.10
N SER A 244 1.70 -19.48 11.53
CA SER A 244 2.00 -20.68 12.30
C SER A 244 3.36 -20.57 12.99
N PRO A 245 3.53 -21.17 14.20
CA PRO A 245 4.84 -21.22 14.86
C PRO A 245 5.93 -21.94 14.04
N LYS A 246 5.55 -22.67 12.99
CA LYS A 246 6.44 -23.40 12.09
C LYS A 246 6.81 -22.61 10.83
N SER A 247 6.16 -21.47 10.59
CA SER A 247 6.43 -20.62 9.43
C SER A 247 7.88 -20.16 9.43
N ALA A 248 8.52 -20.23 8.25
CA ALA A 248 9.87 -19.72 8.04
C ALA A 248 9.92 -18.18 8.06
N TRP A 249 8.77 -17.54 7.84
CA TRP A 249 8.59 -16.10 7.94
C TRP A 249 8.57 -15.66 9.40
N VAL A 250 9.61 -14.93 9.80
CA VAL A 250 9.74 -14.36 11.14
C VAL A 250 9.56 -12.85 11.05
N GLU A 251 8.63 -12.30 11.83
CA GLU A 251 8.44 -10.85 11.91
C GLU A 251 9.60 -10.20 12.67
N ILE A 252 10.13 -9.13 12.09
CA ILE A 252 11.23 -8.33 12.65
C ILE A 252 10.64 -7.14 13.43
N GLU A 253 10.91 -7.10 14.74
CA GLU A 253 10.84 -5.85 15.49
C GLU A 253 12.04 -4.96 15.15
N ARG A 254 11.79 -3.69 14.85
CA ARG A 254 12.84 -2.73 14.51
C ARG A 254 12.44 -1.29 14.87
N LYS A 255 13.42 -0.43 15.03
CA LYS A 255 13.22 1.02 15.08
C LYS A 255 12.54 1.50 13.79
N SER A 256 11.48 2.30 13.91
CA SER A 256 10.84 2.95 12.77
C SER A 256 11.74 4.09 12.26
N THR A 257 12.21 3.98 11.02
CA THR A 257 12.81 5.13 10.31
C THR A 257 11.70 6.01 9.74
N ARG A 258 12.01 7.25 9.36
CA ARG A 258 11.03 8.23 8.85
C ARG A 258 10.08 7.65 7.79
N LEU A 259 10.59 6.88 6.83
CA LEU A 259 9.79 6.27 5.76
C LEU A 259 8.81 5.18 6.21
N PHE A 260 8.87 4.74 7.47
CA PHE A 260 8.02 3.68 8.03
C PHE A 260 7.32 4.06 9.34
N ARG A 261 7.42 5.33 9.78
CA ARG A 261 6.66 5.81 10.93
C ARG A 261 5.18 5.97 10.55
N GLY A 262 4.28 5.65 11.48
CA GLY A 262 2.84 5.74 11.32
C GLY A 262 2.42 7.15 10.93
N ASP A 263 2.92 8.18 11.60
CA ASP A 263 2.65 9.59 11.27
C ASP A 263 3.13 10.02 9.88
N THR A 264 4.04 9.29 9.24
CA THR A 264 4.58 9.66 7.93
C THR A 264 3.91 8.86 6.81
N THR A 265 3.67 7.57 7.05
CA THR A 265 3.08 6.67 6.05
C THR A 265 1.57 6.50 6.17
N LEU A 266 1.00 6.91 7.31
CA LEU A 266 -0.39 6.71 7.73
C LEU A 266 -0.79 5.23 7.70
N ARG A 267 0.17 4.35 7.99
CA ARG A 267 0.03 2.90 7.93
C ARG A 267 0.81 2.27 9.06
N THR A 268 0.42 1.06 9.42
CA THR A 268 1.32 0.15 10.13
C THR A 268 2.35 -0.37 9.14
N SER A 269 3.62 -0.46 9.56
CA SER A 269 4.67 -1.12 8.81
C SER A 269 5.20 -2.35 9.56
N ARG A 270 5.01 -3.53 8.96
CA ARG A 270 5.46 -4.84 9.44
C ARG A 270 6.46 -5.44 8.45
N VAL A 271 7.54 -6.04 8.94
CA VAL A 271 8.59 -6.63 8.10
C VAL A 271 8.79 -8.07 8.51
N PHE A 272 8.79 -8.98 7.54
CA PHE A 272 8.99 -10.41 7.72
C PHE A 272 10.24 -10.85 6.97
N LEU A 273 10.95 -11.84 7.51
CA LEU A 273 12.16 -12.42 6.96
C LEU A 273 12.00 -13.93 6.83
N ASP A 274 12.39 -14.47 5.69
CA ASP A 274 12.51 -15.90 5.44
C ASP A 274 13.92 -16.21 4.91
N ALA A 275 14.73 -16.91 5.70
CA ALA A 275 16.06 -17.41 5.33
C ALA A 275 16.05 -18.93 5.04
N GLY A 276 14.92 -19.45 4.57
CA GLY A 276 14.68 -20.86 4.20
C GLY A 276 14.09 -21.71 5.33
N THR A 277 14.42 -21.39 6.59
CA THR A 277 13.79 -22.01 7.77
C THR A 277 13.62 -20.98 8.88
N ARG A 278 12.67 -21.23 9.79
CA ARG A 278 12.44 -20.35 10.96
C ARG A 278 13.71 -20.16 11.79
N THR A 279 14.42 -21.24 12.10
CA THR A 279 15.65 -21.21 12.88
C THR A 279 16.70 -20.31 12.24
N ARG A 280 16.92 -20.46 10.92
CA ARG A 280 17.87 -19.61 10.19
C ARG A 280 17.44 -18.14 10.16
N SER A 281 16.13 -17.87 10.01
CA SER A 281 15.61 -16.50 10.07
C SER A 281 15.87 -15.85 11.43
N VAL A 282 15.65 -16.59 12.53
CA VAL A 282 15.93 -16.12 13.90
C VAL A 282 17.42 -15.86 14.10
N GLU A 283 18.27 -16.82 13.76
CA GLU A 283 19.74 -16.70 13.88
C GLU A 283 20.27 -15.49 13.11
N LEU A 284 19.75 -15.26 11.90
CA LEU A 284 20.14 -14.11 11.08
C LEU A 284 19.72 -12.76 11.71
N ILE A 285 18.53 -12.68 12.32
CA ILE A 285 18.06 -11.49 13.04
C ILE A 285 18.92 -11.22 14.28
N GLU A 286 19.23 -12.26 15.06
CA GLU A 286 20.04 -12.16 16.27
C GLU A 286 21.49 -11.75 15.95
N ALA A 287 22.09 -12.38 14.93
CA ALA A 287 23.42 -12.02 14.45
C ALA A 287 23.49 -10.56 13.96
N ALA A 288 22.46 -10.09 13.26
CA ALA A 288 22.34 -8.68 12.84
C ALA A 288 22.30 -7.70 14.02
N ASN A 289 21.69 -8.09 15.14
CA ASN A 289 21.58 -7.27 16.34
C ASN A 289 22.86 -7.25 17.19
N ALA A 290 23.66 -8.32 17.15
CA ALA A 290 24.85 -8.51 17.98
C ALA A 290 25.99 -7.50 17.72
N LYS A 291 25.89 -6.65 16.68
CA LYS A 291 26.86 -5.61 16.26
C LYS A 291 28.29 -6.09 15.96
N ALA A 292 28.65 -7.33 16.29
CA ALA A 292 30.01 -7.85 16.27
C ALA A 292 30.51 -8.20 14.85
N ALA A 293 29.61 -8.43 13.89
CA ALA A 293 29.90 -8.54 12.47
C ALA A 293 28.61 -8.32 11.66
N ARG A 294 28.73 -7.96 10.38
CA ARG A 294 27.57 -7.98 9.47
C ARG A 294 27.30 -9.45 9.15
N PRO A 295 26.09 -9.99 9.45
CA PRO A 295 25.83 -11.37 9.11
C PRO A 295 25.84 -11.53 7.59
N GLU A 296 26.41 -12.66 7.15
CA GLU A 296 26.23 -13.10 5.77
C GLU A 296 24.74 -13.42 5.56
N VAL A 297 24.17 -12.90 4.47
CA VAL A 297 22.78 -13.14 4.11
C VAL A 297 22.76 -14.20 3.02
N PRO A 298 22.21 -15.39 3.26
CA PRO A 298 22.18 -16.45 2.26
C PRO A 298 21.41 -16.02 1.00
N THR A 299 21.89 -16.42 -0.17
CA THR A 299 21.11 -16.37 -1.41
C THR A 299 19.80 -17.13 -1.22
N GLY A 300 18.71 -16.58 -1.76
CA GLY A 300 17.36 -17.09 -1.56
C GLY A 300 16.63 -16.47 -0.38
N THR A 301 17.31 -15.72 0.50
CA THR A 301 16.65 -14.99 1.60
C THR A 301 15.61 -14.02 1.05
N GLN A 302 14.42 -14.00 1.66
CA GLN A 302 13.30 -13.18 1.25
C GLN A 302 12.86 -12.23 2.37
N VAL A 303 12.35 -11.07 1.99
CA VAL A 303 11.83 -10.06 2.91
C VAL A 303 10.46 -9.59 2.43
N GLY A 304 9.48 -9.64 3.31
CA GLY A 304 8.14 -9.12 3.08
C GLY A 304 7.89 -7.86 3.89
N LEU A 305 7.64 -6.73 3.24
CA LEU A 305 7.11 -5.52 3.88
C LEU A 305 5.59 -5.53 3.68
N VAL A 306 4.83 -5.62 4.76
CA VAL A 306 3.37 -5.53 4.74
C VAL A 306 2.97 -4.22 5.37
N LEU A 307 2.24 -3.39 4.62
CA LEU A 307 1.66 -2.16 5.13
C LEU A 307 0.15 -2.28 5.22
N THR A 308 -0.39 -2.03 6.42
CA THR A 308 -1.84 -2.04 6.68
C THR A 308 -2.35 -0.65 7.00
N LEU A 309 -3.61 -0.38 6.68
CA LEU A 309 -4.22 0.92 6.92
C LEU A 309 -4.36 1.21 8.42
N VAL A 310 -4.18 2.48 8.80
CA VAL A 310 -4.60 3.01 10.10
C VAL A 310 -5.80 3.92 9.86
N GLY A 311 -6.90 3.63 10.53
CA GLY A 311 -8.11 4.47 10.52
C GLY A 311 -8.21 5.31 11.79
N PHE A 312 -9.27 6.11 11.87
CA PHE A 312 -9.66 6.80 13.09
C PHE A 312 -11.05 6.37 13.53
N ASP A 313 -11.23 6.23 14.84
CA ASP A 313 -12.54 6.06 15.44
C ASP A 313 -13.29 7.40 15.60
N GLU A 314 -14.52 7.33 16.10
CA GLU A 314 -15.42 8.48 16.26
C GLU A 314 -14.85 9.56 17.21
N SER A 315 -13.94 9.18 18.11
CA SER A 315 -13.21 10.07 19.02
C SER A 315 -11.86 10.53 18.46
N LEU A 316 -11.60 10.25 17.18
CA LEU A 316 -10.33 10.46 16.49
C LEU A 316 -9.16 9.76 17.19
N ILE A 317 -9.40 8.60 17.80
CA ILE A 317 -8.34 7.73 18.28
C ILE A 317 -7.86 6.91 17.08
N PRO A 318 -6.55 6.87 16.79
CA PRO A 318 -6.02 6.06 15.70
C PRO A 318 -6.21 4.57 16.03
N VAL A 319 -6.61 3.79 15.03
CA VAL A 319 -6.81 2.34 15.14
C VAL A 319 -6.08 1.67 13.99
N ALA A 320 -5.08 0.86 14.31
CA ALA A 320 -4.40 0.03 13.32
C ALA A 320 -5.34 -1.09 12.88
N THR A 321 -5.49 -1.26 11.56
CA THR A 321 -6.41 -2.26 10.99
C THR A 321 -5.63 -3.43 10.38
N PRO A 322 -6.26 -4.60 10.21
CA PRO A 322 -5.65 -5.72 9.49
C PRO A 322 -5.63 -5.50 7.96
N VAL A 323 -6.29 -4.46 7.43
CA VAL A 323 -6.47 -4.24 5.99
C VAL A 323 -5.13 -3.96 5.31
N VAL A 324 -4.61 -4.95 4.60
CA VAL A 324 -3.39 -4.86 3.79
C VAL A 324 -3.62 -3.90 2.63
N ASP A 325 -2.88 -2.80 2.59
CA ASP A 325 -2.94 -1.83 1.49
C ASP A 325 -1.78 -2.02 0.52
N GLU A 326 -0.63 -2.49 1.02
CA GLU A 326 0.56 -2.67 0.22
C GLU A 326 1.42 -3.82 0.73
N VAL A 327 1.97 -4.58 -0.22
CA VAL A 327 2.96 -5.62 0.05
C VAL A 327 4.16 -5.41 -0.85
N ARG A 328 5.36 -5.43 -0.28
CA ARG A 328 6.60 -5.52 -1.06
C ARG A 328 7.34 -6.79 -0.69
N VAL A 329 7.66 -7.59 -1.69
CA VAL A 329 8.53 -8.76 -1.54
C VAL A 329 9.89 -8.41 -2.12
N ARG A 330 10.94 -8.82 -1.43
CA ARG A 330 12.31 -8.77 -1.93
C ARG A 330 12.94 -10.13 -1.83
N ARG A 331 13.80 -10.46 -2.78
CA ARG A 331 14.60 -11.68 -2.75
C ARG A 331 16.05 -11.36 -3.03
N VAL A 332 16.92 -11.98 -2.25
CA VAL A 332 18.36 -12.03 -2.48
C VAL A 332 18.61 -13.10 -3.54
N THR A 333 18.91 -12.70 -4.77
CA THR A 333 19.01 -13.61 -5.92
C THR A 333 20.46 -13.84 -6.34
N GLY A 334 21.29 -12.79 -6.28
CA GLY A 334 22.64 -12.81 -6.84
C GLY A 334 22.64 -12.81 -8.38
N PRO A 335 23.82 -12.68 -9.03
CA PRO A 335 25.12 -12.39 -8.42
C PRO A 335 25.17 -10.98 -7.82
N PHE A 336 26.00 -10.78 -6.78
CA PHE A 336 26.13 -9.50 -6.06
C PHE A 336 27.18 -8.59 -6.70
N ARG A 337 27.02 -8.39 -7.99
CA ARG A 337 27.88 -7.57 -8.81
C ARG A 337 26.99 -6.72 -9.70
N LEU A 338 27.21 -5.42 -9.66
CA LEU A 338 26.56 -4.52 -10.56
C LEU A 338 26.97 -4.83 -12.00
N GLY A 339 25.97 -5.06 -12.86
CA GLY A 339 26.21 -5.36 -14.26
C GLY A 339 24.94 -5.23 -15.09
N ALA A 340 25.10 -4.88 -16.36
CA ALA A 340 24.00 -4.82 -17.31
C ALA A 340 23.38 -6.20 -17.60
N ASP A 341 24.20 -7.24 -17.52
CA ASP A 341 23.82 -8.65 -17.65
C ASP A 341 23.19 -9.22 -16.37
N ASN A 342 23.22 -8.47 -15.26
CA ASN A 342 22.53 -8.84 -14.04
C ASN A 342 21.04 -8.53 -14.19
N SER A 343 20.23 -9.58 -14.37
CA SER A 343 18.79 -9.48 -14.63
C SER A 343 17.93 -9.11 -13.41
N THR A 344 18.55 -8.89 -12.24
CA THR A 344 17.80 -8.52 -11.04
C THR A 344 17.29 -7.08 -11.10
N SER A 345 16.18 -6.77 -10.42
CA SER A 345 15.62 -5.40 -10.39
C SER A 345 16.64 -4.32 -9.98
N SER A 346 17.56 -4.64 -9.07
CA SER A 346 18.59 -3.70 -8.61
C SER A 346 19.83 -3.64 -9.51
N HIS A 347 19.93 -4.59 -10.46
CA HIS A 347 21.11 -4.91 -11.26
C HIS A 347 22.34 -5.30 -10.43
N ASP A 348 22.19 -5.56 -9.13
CA ASP A 348 23.27 -5.99 -8.24
C ASP A 348 22.85 -7.10 -7.25
N GLY A 349 21.85 -7.90 -7.62
CA GLY A 349 21.52 -9.16 -6.95
C GLY A 349 20.23 -9.16 -6.13
N ILE A 350 19.39 -8.12 -6.23
CA ILE A 350 18.14 -7.99 -5.46
C ILE A 350 16.94 -7.76 -6.38
N ASP A 351 15.95 -8.65 -6.26
CA ASP A 351 14.66 -8.53 -6.94
C ASP A 351 13.59 -7.91 -6.05
N HIS A 352 12.66 -7.19 -6.68
CA HIS A 352 11.60 -6.46 -6.00
C HIS A 352 10.23 -6.71 -6.65
N TRP A 353 9.24 -7.09 -5.85
CA TRP A 353 7.84 -7.18 -6.28
C TRP A 353 6.99 -6.31 -5.39
N VAL A 354 6.11 -5.51 -5.99
CA VAL A 354 5.23 -4.58 -5.26
C VAL A 354 3.78 -4.87 -5.63
N TYR A 355 2.93 -4.90 -4.62
CA TYR A 355 1.50 -5.12 -4.74
C TYR A 355 0.77 -3.99 -4.02
N PHE A 356 -0.15 -3.32 -4.72
CA PHE A 356 -1.02 -2.33 -4.11
C PHE A 356 -2.45 -2.81 -4.11
N ARG A 357 -3.19 -2.53 -3.04
CA ARG A 357 -4.63 -2.74 -3.03
C ARG A 357 -5.31 -1.72 -3.96
N SER A 358 -6.03 -2.22 -4.95
CA SER A 358 -6.88 -1.42 -5.82
C SER A 358 -8.21 -1.13 -5.14
N ARG A 359 -8.63 0.14 -5.14
CA ARG A 359 -9.95 0.53 -4.64
C ARG A 359 -11.05 -0.06 -5.52
N SER A 360 -10.93 0.08 -6.83
CA SER A 360 -11.92 -0.45 -7.80
C SER A 360 -12.05 -1.97 -7.68
N GLY A 361 -10.93 -2.69 -7.63
CA GLY A 361 -10.94 -4.14 -7.46
C GLY A 361 -11.51 -4.60 -6.12
N SER A 362 -11.25 -3.86 -5.04
CA SER A 362 -11.75 -4.19 -3.69
C SER A 362 -13.22 -3.86 -3.48
N LEU A 363 -13.72 -2.78 -4.09
CA LEU A 363 -15.06 -2.23 -3.78
C LEU A 363 -16.09 -2.50 -4.89
N LEU A 364 -15.65 -2.58 -6.14
CA LEU A 364 -16.53 -2.73 -7.30
C LEU A 364 -16.45 -4.13 -7.92
N GLY A 365 -15.58 -4.99 -7.37
CA GLY A 365 -15.27 -6.31 -7.87
C GLY A 365 -14.12 -6.32 -8.89
N GLY A 366 -13.53 -7.49 -9.12
CA GLY A 366 -12.34 -7.67 -9.95
C GLY A 366 -11.16 -8.17 -9.14
N GLN A 367 -9.95 -7.72 -9.49
CA GLN A 367 -8.72 -8.10 -8.79
C GLN A 367 -8.42 -7.10 -7.66
N PRO A 368 -8.51 -7.49 -6.38
CA PRO A 368 -8.35 -6.55 -5.25
C PRO A 368 -6.94 -5.99 -5.13
N PHE A 369 -5.93 -6.66 -5.70
CA PHE A 369 -4.56 -6.18 -5.71
C PHE A 369 -4.03 -6.01 -7.13
N ARG A 370 -3.14 -5.03 -7.32
CA ARG A 370 -2.42 -4.77 -8.55
C ARG A 370 -0.94 -5.08 -8.31
N PHE A 371 -0.39 -5.98 -9.12
CA PHE A 371 1.06 -6.13 -9.22
C PHE A 371 1.65 -4.93 -9.96
N ILE A 372 2.78 -4.45 -9.46
CA ILE A 372 3.52 -3.31 -10.00
C ILE A 372 4.89 -3.81 -10.46
N PRO A 373 5.08 -3.97 -11.78
CA PRO A 373 6.39 -4.23 -12.34
C PRO A 373 7.40 -3.17 -11.91
N ASP A 374 8.66 -3.57 -11.78
CA ASP A 374 9.74 -2.68 -11.39
C ASP A 374 10.03 -1.57 -12.44
N THR A 375 9.66 -1.80 -13.70
CA THR A 375 9.67 -0.84 -14.82
C THR A 375 8.55 0.20 -14.76
N THR A 376 7.49 -0.04 -13.98
CA THR A 376 6.38 0.91 -13.83
C THR A 376 6.90 2.25 -13.32
N GLN A 377 6.39 3.32 -13.91
CA GLN A 377 6.76 4.69 -13.57
C GLN A 377 5.78 5.30 -12.55
N GLY A 378 6.24 6.28 -11.79
CA GLY A 378 5.43 7.00 -10.82
C GLY A 378 6.10 8.26 -10.29
N LEU A 379 5.37 9.03 -9.49
CA LEU A 379 5.87 10.26 -8.86
C LEU A 379 6.12 10.02 -7.36
N PHE A 380 7.37 10.06 -6.93
CA PHE A 380 7.76 9.67 -5.58
C PHE A 380 8.03 10.89 -4.72
N LEU A 381 7.04 11.28 -3.93
CA LEU A 381 7.05 12.50 -3.12
C LEU A 381 7.78 12.32 -1.79
N GLU A 382 7.93 11.09 -1.34
CA GLU A 382 8.53 10.72 -0.05
C GLU A 382 10.01 11.10 0.06
N TYR A 383 10.63 11.52 -1.05
CA TYR A 383 12.04 11.92 -1.13
C TYR A 383 12.25 13.44 -1.17
N GLY A 384 11.20 14.21 -0.86
CA GLY A 384 11.27 15.67 -0.74
C GLY A 384 11.22 16.42 -2.08
N SER A 385 11.03 15.72 -3.19
CA SER A 385 10.79 16.29 -4.51
C SER A 385 9.66 15.54 -5.23
N ALA A 386 9.03 16.19 -6.20
CA ALA A 386 8.14 15.54 -7.16
C ALA A 386 8.98 14.77 -8.20
N LYS A 387 9.63 13.68 -7.76
CA LYS A 387 10.55 12.88 -8.58
C LYS A 387 9.81 11.86 -9.43
N HIS A 388 9.91 11.98 -10.75
CA HIS A 388 9.45 10.99 -11.71
C HIS A 388 10.54 9.92 -11.93
N THR A 389 10.25 8.66 -11.59
CA THR A 389 11.19 7.53 -11.73
C THR A 389 10.45 6.20 -11.85
N THR A 390 11.19 5.11 -12.09
CA THR A 390 10.65 3.73 -11.99
C THR A 390 10.69 3.20 -10.55
N PHE A 391 9.87 2.19 -10.27
CA PHE A 391 9.89 1.46 -9.00
C PHE A 391 11.24 0.78 -8.73
N ALA A 392 11.88 0.20 -9.75
CA ALA A 392 13.19 -0.45 -9.66
C ALA A 392 14.24 0.52 -9.07
N ALA A 393 14.41 1.67 -9.71
CA ALA A 393 15.37 2.68 -9.28
C ALA A 393 15.06 3.22 -7.88
N GLN A 394 13.77 3.32 -7.55
CA GLN A 394 13.34 3.82 -6.27
C GLN A 394 13.58 2.82 -5.12
N CYS A 395 13.35 1.54 -5.37
CA CYS A 395 13.69 0.47 -4.44
C CYS A 395 15.21 0.33 -4.29
N ALA A 396 15.96 0.46 -5.38
CA ALA A 396 17.41 0.40 -5.39
C ALA A 396 18.10 1.45 -4.48
N LEU A 397 17.47 2.62 -4.24
CA LEU A 397 18.04 3.64 -3.33
C LEU A 397 18.35 3.11 -1.92
N CYS A 398 17.57 2.16 -1.42
CA CYS A 398 17.71 1.65 -0.05
C CYS A 398 18.14 0.17 0.03
N HIS A 399 18.13 -0.55 -1.10
CA HIS A 399 18.20 -2.02 -1.10
C HIS A 399 19.24 -2.61 -2.03
N ARG A 400 20.10 -1.80 -2.66
CA ARG A 400 21.22 -2.32 -3.43
C ARG A 400 22.24 -3.03 -2.55
N ALA A 401 22.85 -4.07 -3.10
CA ALA A 401 23.92 -4.81 -2.42
C ALA A 401 25.25 -4.03 -2.43
N GLU A 402 25.54 -3.27 -3.50
CA GLU A 402 26.89 -2.74 -3.75
C GLU A 402 27.10 -1.26 -3.34
N ILE A 403 26.05 -0.50 -2.99
CA ILE A 403 26.21 0.92 -2.57
C ILE A 403 26.35 1.10 -1.07
N ASN A 404 27.50 1.68 -0.68
CA ASN A 404 27.81 2.77 0.28
C ASN A 404 27.06 2.91 1.63
N THR A 405 26.03 2.14 1.96
CA THR A 405 25.65 1.96 3.35
C THR A 405 26.56 0.89 3.92
N LEU A 406 27.61 1.31 4.62
CA LEU A 406 28.49 0.46 5.42
C LEU A 406 27.75 -0.29 6.56
N SER A 407 26.45 -0.54 6.43
CA SER A 407 25.59 -0.96 7.53
C SER A 407 24.42 -1.86 7.12
N ALA A 408 24.08 -2.03 5.83
CA ALA A 408 23.03 -2.96 5.42
C ALA A 408 23.63 -4.28 4.92
N PRO A 409 23.25 -5.44 5.48
CA PRO A 409 23.69 -6.72 4.96
C PRO A 409 22.93 -7.04 3.66
N MET A 410 23.65 -7.06 2.53
CA MET A 410 23.18 -7.53 1.22
C MET A 410 21.82 -6.97 0.78
N GLY A 411 21.59 -5.65 0.93
CA GLY A 411 20.34 -5.01 0.50
C GLY A 411 19.15 -5.16 1.47
N ILE A 412 19.29 -5.87 2.60
CA ILE A 412 18.24 -6.00 3.62
C ILE A 412 18.42 -4.92 4.70
N SER A 413 17.92 -3.71 4.43
CA SER A 413 18.06 -2.56 5.35
C SER A 413 17.46 -2.80 6.75
N SER A 414 16.49 -3.71 6.89
CA SER A 414 15.88 -4.04 8.17
C SER A 414 16.80 -4.80 9.12
N LEU A 415 17.83 -5.47 8.59
CA LEU A 415 18.88 -6.13 9.37
C LEU A 415 20.07 -5.20 9.66
N ASN A 416 19.96 -3.90 9.37
CA ASN A 416 20.99 -2.94 9.72
C ASN A 416 21.09 -2.82 11.26
N PRO A 417 22.29 -2.87 11.87
CA PRO A 417 22.45 -2.70 13.32
C PRO A 417 21.82 -1.41 13.88
N GLY A 418 21.77 -0.33 13.07
CA GLY A 418 21.11 0.92 13.42
C GLY A 418 19.58 0.80 13.53
N ALA A 419 18.98 -0.19 12.86
CA ALA A 419 17.55 -0.52 12.98
C ALA A 419 17.24 -1.33 14.25
N ARG A 420 18.26 -1.89 14.92
CA ARG A 420 18.14 -2.75 16.12
C ARG A 420 17.14 -3.90 15.90
N PRO A 421 17.36 -4.76 14.88
CA PRO A 421 16.43 -5.83 14.56
C PRO A 421 16.33 -6.83 15.70
N ARG A 422 15.12 -7.34 15.97
CA ARG A 422 14.85 -8.42 16.92
C ARG A 422 13.71 -9.27 16.41
N VAL A 423 13.61 -10.51 16.88
CA VAL A 423 12.41 -11.30 16.65
C VAL A 423 11.24 -10.62 17.35
N LEU A 424 10.12 -10.46 16.66
CA LEU A 424 8.94 -9.90 17.29
C LEU A 424 8.24 -10.97 18.13
N ASP A 425 8.24 -10.78 19.44
CA ASP A 425 7.61 -11.73 20.38
C ASP A 425 6.09 -11.55 20.53
N LYS A 426 5.58 -10.34 20.25
CA LYS A 426 4.18 -9.96 20.42
C LYS A 426 3.62 -9.39 19.12
N PRO A 427 2.68 -10.08 18.44
CA PRO A 427 2.16 -9.66 17.15
C PRO A 427 1.60 -8.21 17.12
N ASP A 428 0.97 -7.76 18.21
CA ASP A 428 0.31 -6.46 18.27
C ASP A 428 1.25 -5.28 18.53
N THR A 429 2.54 -5.52 18.81
CA THR A 429 3.48 -4.43 19.12
C THR A 429 3.62 -3.45 17.96
N ARG A 430 3.60 -3.92 16.71
CA ARG A 430 3.68 -3.04 15.54
C ARG A 430 2.41 -2.21 15.34
N PHE A 431 1.23 -2.77 15.62
CA PHE A 431 -0.04 -2.06 15.60
C PHE A 431 -0.08 -0.96 16.65
N ARG A 432 0.23 -1.29 17.91
CA ARG A 432 0.27 -0.29 19.00
C ARG A 432 1.28 0.81 18.75
N LEU A 433 2.45 0.49 18.17
CA LEU A 433 3.42 1.52 17.80
C LEU A 433 2.89 2.46 16.71
N ALA A 434 2.20 1.93 15.70
CA ALA A 434 1.62 2.76 14.64
C ALA A 434 0.52 3.69 15.20
N GLU A 435 -0.33 3.19 16.09
CA GLU A 435 -1.33 3.99 16.81
C GLU A 435 -0.69 5.10 17.66
N GLU A 436 0.40 4.77 18.39
CA GLU A 436 1.16 5.75 19.17
C GLU A 436 1.76 6.85 18.29
N GLU A 437 2.43 6.46 17.20
CA GLU A 437 3.04 7.40 16.26
C GLU A 437 1.98 8.33 15.64
N MET A 438 0.77 7.82 15.39
CA MET A 438 -0.36 8.55 14.80
C MET A 438 -1.05 9.55 15.75
N LYS A 439 -0.72 9.59 17.04
CA LYS A 439 -1.31 10.56 17.99
C LYS A 439 -1.11 12.01 17.56
N SER A 440 0.06 12.35 17.01
CA SER A 440 0.34 13.71 16.52
C SER A 440 -0.58 14.13 15.37
N VAL A 441 -0.95 13.17 14.50
CA VAL A 441 -1.93 13.37 13.41
C VAL A 441 -3.32 13.61 14.01
N ALA A 442 -3.70 12.80 15.01
CA ALA A 442 -4.96 12.91 15.73
C ALA A 442 -5.14 14.27 16.41
N GLU A 443 -4.12 14.74 17.13
CA GLU A 443 -4.09 16.05 17.78
C GLU A 443 -4.29 17.18 16.77
N ARG A 444 -3.61 17.10 15.62
CA ARG A 444 -3.76 18.10 14.55
C ARG A 444 -5.17 18.11 13.95
N LEU A 445 -5.79 16.94 13.76
CA LEU A 445 -7.20 16.85 13.35
C LEU A 445 -8.12 17.52 14.37
N ARG A 446 -7.95 17.21 15.66
CA ARG A 446 -8.76 17.82 16.73
C ARG A 446 -8.62 19.33 16.77
N LEU A 447 -7.39 19.85 16.72
CA LEU A 447 -7.13 21.29 16.67
C LEU A 447 -7.76 21.98 15.45
N ARG A 448 -7.83 21.29 14.31
CA ARG A 448 -8.47 21.83 13.10
C ARG A 448 -10.00 21.87 13.24
N LEU A 449 -10.58 20.89 13.92
CA LEU A 449 -12.02 20.78 14.13
C LEU A 449 -12.54 21.66 15.26
N ASP A 450 -11.72 21.91 16.28
CA ASP A 450 -11.99 22.83 17.38
C ASP A 450 -10.76 23.69 17.70
N PRO A 451 -10.57 24.81 16.99
CA PRO A 451 -9.43 25.70 17.19
C PRO A 451 -9.39 26.38 18.56
N LYS A 452 -10.50 26.38 19.31
CA LYS A 452 -10.63 27.03 20.63
C LYS A 452 -10.17 26.13 21.78
N SER A 453 -9.87 24.86 21.51
CA SER A 453 -9.40 23.87 22.50
C SER A 453 -7.93 24.00 22.92
N LYS A 454 -7.27 25.12 22.58
CA LYS A 454 -5.85 25.38 22.89
C LYS A 454 -5.64 26.02 24.26
#